data_AF-A0A382H0P7-F1
#
_entry.id   AF-A0A382H0P7-F1
#
_cell.length_a   1.000
_cell.length_b   1.000
_cell.length_c   1.000
_cell.angle_alpha   90.00
_cell.angle_beta   90.00
_cell.angle_gamma   90.00
#
_symmetry.space_group_name_H-M   'P 1'
#
loop_
_entity.id
_entity.type
_entity.pdbx_description
1 polymer ?
#
loop_
_entity_poly.entity_id
_entity_poly.type
_entity_poly.pdbx_seq_one_letter_code
_entity_poly.pdbx_strand_id
1 'polypeptide(L)' 'MPETFRALRALWFKLDPEYSQRITLAVLGALGKTHPFDQYLAEYFRGKLPLCPARVMGIDFPNPVGLAAGLDKNARAVD' A
#
# COMPACT_ATOMS: atom_id res chain seq x y z
N MET A 1 9.07 9.44 -4.39
CA MET A 1 10.49 9.03 -4.47
C MET A 1 10.72 8.10 -5.68
N PRO A 2 10.87 8.66 -6.91
CA PRO A 2 11.03 7.84 -8.12
C PRO A 2 12.26 6.94 -8.08
N GLU A 3 13.37 7.41 -7.52
CA GLU A 3 14.64 6.66 -7.46
C GLU A 3 14.57 5.45 -6.53
N THR A 4 14.01 5.64 -5.32
CA THR A 4 13.84 4.55 -4.35
C THR A 4 12.95 3.45 -4.94
N PHE A 5 11.85 3.83 -5.60
CA PHE A 5 10.98 2.86 -6.26
C PHE A 5 11.70 2.12 -7.39
N ARG A 6 12.52 2.80 -8.21
CA ARG A 6 13.31 2.16 -9.26
C ARG A 6 14.29 1.12 -8.70
N ALA A 7 15.01 1.47 -7.64
CA ALA A 7 15.96 0.57 -6.99
C ALA A 7 15.25 -0.65 -6.36
N LEU A 8 14.17 -0.41 -5.61
CA LEU A 8 13.38 -1.49 -5.01
C LEU A 8 12.77 -2.39 -6.08
N ARG A 9 12.21 -1.83 -7.16
CA ARG A 9 11.69 -2.61 -8.28
C ARG A 9 12.75 -3.52 -8.90
N ALA A 10 13.96 -3.00 -9.13
CA ALA A 10 15.07 -3.79 -9.68
C ALA A 10 15.48 -4.94 -8.76
N LEU A 11 15.37 -4.77 -7.44
CA LEU A 11 15.64 -5.83 -6.46
C LEU A 11 14.49 -6.86 -6.41
N TRP A 12 13.23 -6.40 -6.37
CA TRP A 12 12.05 -7.27 -6.29
C TRP A 12 11.90 -8.16 -7.52
N PHE A 13 12.31 -7.68 -8.69
CA PHE A 13 12.24 -8.45 -9.94
C PHE A 13 13.28 -9.57 -10.02
N LYS A 14 14.25 -9.62 -9.09
CA LYS A 14 15.19 -10.74 -8.97
C LYS A 14 14.67 -11.86 -8.07
N LEU A 15 13.59 -11.63 -7.34
CA LEU A 15 12.99 -12.62 -6.44
C LEU A 15 11.89 -13.40 -7.16
N ASP A 16 11.57 -14.58 -6.64
CA ASP A 16 10.35 -15.28 -7.02
C ASP A 16 9.12 -14.38 -6.79
N PRO A 17 8.16 -14.30 -7.73
CA PRO A 17 7.01 -13.40 -7.61
C PRO A 17 6.21 -13.59 -6.31
N GLU A 18 5.93 -14.82 -5.93
CA GLU A 18 5.14 -15.12 -4.73
C GLU A 18 5.94 -14.82 -3.46
N TYR A 19 7.23 -15.14 -3.47
CA TYR A 19 8.12 -14.78 -2.37
C TYR A 19 8.23 -13.26 -2.19
N SER A 20 8.34 -12.51 -3.28
CA SER A 20 8.39 -11.05 -3.26
C SER A 20 7.11 -10.45 -2.69
N GLN A 21 5.93 -11.00 -3.05
CA GLN A 21 4.64 -10.59 -2.50
C GLN A 21 4.55 -10.87 -1.01
N ARG A 22 4.98 -12.07 -0.57
CA ARG A 22 4.98 -12.45 0.86
C ARG A 22 5.86 -11.50 1.69
N ILE A 23 7.05 -11.16 1.20
CA ILE A 23 7.93 -10.18 1.86
C ILE A 23 7.23 -8.82 1.92
N THR A 24 6.70 -8.33 0.81
CA THR A 24 6.02 -7.03 0.77
C THR A 24 4.89 -6.95 1.78
N LEU A 25 4.02 -7.97 1.85
CA LEU A 25 2.91 -8.01 2.80
C LEU A 25 3.39 -8.12 4.25
N ALA A 26 4.46 -8.86 4.51
CA ALA A 26 5.04 -8.98 5.86
C ALA A 26 5.63 -7.64 6.32
N VAL A 27 6.34 -6.93 5.44
CA VAL A 27 6.92 -5.61 5.73
C VAL A 27 5.83 -4.58 5.94
N LEU A 28 4.86 -4.47 5.03
CA LEU A 28 3.74 -3.52 5.16
C LEU A 28 2.94 -3.80 6.44
N GLY A 29 2.59 -5.05 6.71
CA GLY A 29 1.84 -5.42 7.91
C GLY A 29 2.61 -5.23 9.22
N ALA A 30 3.95 -5.24 9.19
CA ALA A 30 4.76 -4.88 10.35
C ALA A 30 4.79 -3.36 10.53
N LEU A 31 4.95 -2.59 9.45
CA LEU A 31 4.99 -1.13 9.48
C LEU A 31 3.65 -0.53 9.94
N GLY A 32 2.52 -1.03 9.45
CA GLY A 32 1.18 -0.57 9.86
C GLY A 32 0.87 -0.78 11.35
N LYS A 33 1.59 -1.69 12.03
CA LYS A 33 1.44 -1.94 13.49
C LYS A 33 2.33 -1.04 14.36
N THR A 34 3.25 -0.29 13.76
CA THR A 34 4.20 0.53 14.51
C THR A 34 3.66 1.94 14.74
N HIS A 35 2.74 2.09 15.69
CA HIS A 35 2.21 3.41 16.04
C HIS A 35 3.21 4.24 16.87
N PRO A 36 3.43 5.54 16.59
CA PRO A 36 2.80 6.40 15.57
C PRO A 36 3.56 6.50 14.24
N PHE A 37 4.58 5.67 14.05
CA PHE A 37 5.46 5.72 12.89
C PHE A 37 4.72 5.37 11.58
N ASP A 38 3.73 4.48 11.64
CA ASP A 38 2.78 4.17 10.58
C ASP A 38 2.12 5.42 9.99
N GLN A 39 1.66 6.34 10.83
CA GLN A 39 0.97 7.56 10.39
C GLN A 39 1.92 8.52 9.66
N TYR A 40 3.13 8.72 10.19
CA TYR A 40 4.14 9.55 9.53
C TYR A 40 4.53 8.98 8.18
N LEU A 41 4.70 7.66 8.07
CA LEU A 41 4.97 7.00 6.80
C LEU A 41 3.80 7.15 5.84
N ALA A 42 2.57 6.94 6.30
CA ALA A 42 1.38 7.08 5.49
C ALA A 42 1.27 8.50 4.91
N GLU A 43 1.48 9.55 5.71
CA GLU A 43 1.48 10.94 5.23
C GLU A 43 2.61 11.19 4.22
N TYR A 44 3.80 10.66 4.49
CA TYR A 44 4.95 10.80 3.61
C TYR A 44 4.72 10.17 2.22
N PHE A 45 4.08 9.00 2.17
CA PHE A 45 3.83 8.26 0.93
C PHE A 45 2.53 8.65 0.22
N ARG A 46 1.49 9.07 0.96
CA ARG A 46 0.17 9.43 0.42
C ARG A 46 0.28 10.51 -0.67
N GLY A 47 1.19 11.47 -0.50
CA GLY A 47 1.28 12.62 -1.40
C GLY A 47 -0.05 13.39 -1.48
N LYS A 48 -0.22 14.23 -2.50
CA LYS A 48 -1.50 14.91 -2.75
C LYS A 48 -2.41 13.99 -3.55
N LEU A 49 -3.35 13.31 -2.90
CA LEU A 49 -4.47 12.70 -3.63
C LEU A 49 -5.49 13.80 -3.98
N PRO A 50 -5.94 13.88 -5.24
CA PRO A 50 -7.09 14.71 -5.57
C PRO A 50 -8.30 14.17 -4.82
N LEU A 51 -8.93 15.02 -4.01
CA LEU A 51 -10.23 14.71 -3.43
C LEU A 51 -11.23 14.63 -4.57
N CYS A 52 -11.69 13.42 -4.86
CA CYS A 52 -12.71 13.15 -5.86
C CYS A 52 -13.76 12.22 -5.23
N PRO A 53 -14.56 12.75 -4.29
CA PRO A 53 -15.49 11.92 -3.54
C PRO A 53 -16.51 11.27 -4.45
N ALA A 54 -16.81 10.00 -4.22
CA ALA A 54 -17.79 9.24 -4.97
C ALA A 54 -18.68 8.43 -4.02
N ARG A 55 -19.99 8.48 -4.23
CA ARG A 55 -20.94 7.61 -3.52
C ARG A 55 -21.34 6.45 -4.42
N VAL A 56 -21.01 5.23 -4.02
CA VAL A 56 -21.27 4.01 -4.79
C VAL A 56 -21.94 3.00 -3.88
N MET A 57 -23.09 2.46 -4.31
CA MET A 57 -23.85 1.48 -3.52
C MET A 57 -24.15 1.94 -2.07
N GLY A 58 -24.30 3.25 -1.86
CA GLY A 58 -24.56 3.84 -0.53
C GLY A 58 -23.33 4.08 0.35
N ILE A 59 -22.12 3.75 -0.13
CA ILE A 59 -20.85 3.96 0.57
C ILE A 59 -20.17 5.22 0.01
N ASP A 60 -19.68 6.08 0.90
CA ASP A 60 -18.93 7.28 0.53
C ASP A 60 -17.42 6.96 0.47
N PHE A 61 -16.84 7.08 -0.73
CA PHE A 61 -15.40 6.92 -0.96
C PHE A 61 -14.74 8.29 -1.10
N PRO A 62 -13.60 8.56 -0.43
CA PRO A 62 -12.92 9.85 -0.50
C PRO A 62 -12.29 10.12 -1.88
N ASN A 63 -12.02 9.05 -2.63
CA ASN A 63 -11.49 9.09 -4.00
C ASN A 63 -11.83 7.76 -4.71
N PRO A 64 -11.78 7.69 -6.05
CA PRO A 64 -12.15 6.49 -6.82
C PRO A 64 -11.01 5.46 -6.95
N VAL A 65 -9.91 5.58 -6.18
CA VAL A 65 -8.77 4.65 -6.23
C VAL A 65 -8.92 3.61 -5.12
N GLY A 66 -9.08 2.35 -5.53
CA GLY A 66 -9.10 1.20 -4.64
C GLY A 66 -7.97 0.23 -4.94
N LEU A 67 -7.54 -0.52 -3.93
CA LEU A 67 -6.66 -1.67 -4.12
C LEU A 67 -7.50 -2.89 -4.51
N ALA A 68 -7.14 -3.54 -5.62
CA ALA A 68 -7.86 -4.72 -6.11
C ALA A 68 -7.67 -5.93 -5.17
N ALA A 69 -8.66 -6.84 -5.21
CA ALA A 69 -8.57 -8.12 -4.52
C ALA A 69 -7.38 -8.96 -5.02
N GLY A 70 -6.87 -9.85 -4.17
CA GLY A 70 -5.79 -10.78 -4.52
C GLY A 70 -4.39 -10.30 -4.12
N LEU A 71 -4.17 -9.00 -3.89
CA LEU A 71 -2.91 -8.51 -3.33
C LEU A 71 -2.76 -8.96 -1.87
N ASP A 72 -3.68 -8.54 -1.00
CA ASP A 72 -3.74 -9.00 0.38
C ASP A 72 -4.96 -9.90 0.59
N LYS A 73 -4.72 -11.21 0.54
CA LYS A 73 -5.78 -12.22 0.66
C LYS A 73 -6.28 -12.40 2.10
N ASN A 74 -5.53 -11.93 3.09
CA ASN A 74 -5.75 -12.26 4.50
C ASN A 74 -5.81 -11.02 5.41
N ALA A 75 -6.02 -9.83 4.85
CA ALA A 75 -6.07 -8.56 5.59
C ALA A 75 -4.88 -8.37 6.56
N ARG A 76 -3.66 -8.65 6.10
CA ARG A 76 -2.42 -8.54 6.88
C ARG A 76 -1.82 -7.13 6.89
N ALA A 77 -2.15 -6.30 5.90
CA ALA A 77 -1.52 -4.99 5.67
C ALA A 77 -2.56 -3.96 5.21
N VAL A 78 -3.57 -3.70 6.06
CA VAL A 78 -4.67 -2.75 5.77
C VAL A 78 -4.36 -1.34 6.28
N ASP A 79 -3.59 -1.25 7.36
CA ASP A 79 -3.24 -0.01 8.07
C ASP A 79 -1.96 0.62 7.50
#